data_AF-A0A6N2KKX1-F1
#
_entry.id   AF-A0A6N2KKX1-F1
#
_cell.length_a   1.000
_cell.length_b   1.000
_cell.length_c   1.000
_cell.angle_alpha   90.00
_cell.angle_beta   90.00
_cell.angle_gamma   90.00
#
_symmetry.space_group_name_H-M   'P 1'
#
loop_
_entity.id
_entity.type
_entity.pdbx_description
1 polymer ?
#
loop_
_entity_poly.entity_id
_entity_poly.type
_entity_poly.pdbx_seq_one_letter_code
_entity_poly.pdbx_strand_id
1 'polypeptide(L)'
;MASLNKFLIRRSPAALLLLLVALAVQTQLSQSQQCTSQLNSLNICAPFVVPGAPNTNPSSDCCNAIGALQHDVDCLCSTLQIAARLPSQCNLPPITCGNQ
;
A
#
# COMPACT_ATOMS: atom_id res chain seq x y z
N MET A 1 -2.96 9.06 33.85
CA MET A 1 -1.59 9.43 33.43
C MET A 1 -0.51 9.05 34.46
N ALA A 2 -0.78 9.08 35.77
CA ALA A 2 0.21 8.76 36.82
C ALA A 2 0.68 7.28 36.89
N SER A 3 -0.12 6.30 36.43
CA SER A 3 0.27 4.88 36.46
C SER A 3 1.22 4.46 35.32
N LEU A 4 1.22 5.16 34.19
CA LEU A 4 2.11 4.84 33.07
C LEU A 4 3.58 5.10 33.45
N ASN A 5 3.83 6.19 34.19
CA ASN A 5 5.16 6.54 34.67
C ASN A 5 5.75 5.50 35.63
N LYS A 6 4.94 4.89 36.51
CA LYS A 6 5.44 3.87 37.46
C LYS A 6 5.90 2.58 36.77
N PHE A 7 5.34 2.24 35.61
CA PHE A 7 5.73 1.04 34.85
C PHE A 7 7.03 1.26 34.06
N LEU A 8 7.26 2.48 33.57
CA LEU A 8 8.49 2.84 32.85
C LEU A 8 9.73 2.96 33.75
N ILE A 9 9.54 3.11 35.07
CA ILE A 9 10.62 3.28 36.06
C ILE A 9 11.20 1.94 36.52
N ARG A 10 10.46 0.82 36.42
CA ARG A 10 10.94 -0.55 36.73
C ARG A 10 11.45 -1.23 35.45
N ARG A 11 12.41 -0.58 34.77
CA ARG A 11 12.89 -0.94 33.43
C ARG A 11 13.71 -2.24 33.43
N SER A 12 13.04 -3.36 33.17
CA SER A 12 13.72 -4.51 32.55
C SER A 12 13.97 -4.16 31.08
N PRO A 13 15.21 -4.28 30.55
CA PRO A 13 15.52 -3.90 29.16
C PRO A 13 14.62 -4.61 28.14
N ALA A 14 14.16 -5.82 28.46
CA ALA A 14 13.22 -6.60 27.66
C ALA A 14 11.85 -5.92 27.45
N ALA A 15 11.30 -5.25 28.47
CA ALA A 15 9.98 -4.61 28.35
C ALA A 15 10.02 -3.40 27.40
N LEU A 16 11.15 -2.68 27.38
CA LEU A 16 11.35 -1.56 26.45
C LEU A 16 11.51 -2.05 25.01
N LEU A 17 12.25 -3.14 24.80
CA LEU A 17 12.40 -3.78 23.49
C LEU A 17 11.05 -4.26 22.95
N LEU A 18 10.24 -4.93 23.79
CA LEU A 18 8.90 -5.38 23.40
C LEU A 18 7.99 -4.22 23.00
N LEU A 19 8.04 -3.10 23.72
CA LEU A 19 7.29 -1.90 23.38
C LEU A 19 7.73 -1.35 22.01
N LEU A 20 9.04 -1.20 21.78
CA LEU A 20 9.56 -0.71 20.49
C LEU A 20 9.15 -1.59 19.31
N VAL A 21 9.22 -2.91 19.47
CA VAL A 21 8.75 -3.88 18.45
C VAL A 21 7.25 -3.71 18.20
N ALA A 22 6.43 -3.58 19.25
CA ALA A 22 4.99 -3.39 19.10
C ALA A 22 4.63 -2.08 18.39
N LEU A 23 5.36 -0.99 18.62
CA LEU A 23 5.16 0.26 17.86
C LEU A 23 5.58 0.09 16.40
N ALA A 24 6.72 -0.53 16.12
CA ALA A 24 7.19 -0.76 14.75
C ALA A 24 6.19 -1.60 13.94
N VAL A 25 5.67 -2.69 14.51
CA VAL A 25 4.66 -3.53 13.86
C VAL A 25 3.37 -2.75 13.57
N GLN A 26 2.89 -1.94 14.52
CA GLN A 26 1.70 -1.11 14.30
C GLN A 26 1.88 -0.14 13.14
N THR A 27 3.04 0.53 13.05
CA THR A 27 3.31 1.48 11.95
C THR A 27 3.30 0.81 10.58
N GLN A 28 3.88 -0.40 10.47
CA GLN A 28 3.90 -1.16 9.22
C GLN A 28 2.50 -1.61 8.78
N LEU A 29 1.69 -2.09 9.73
CA LEU A 29 0.31 -2.50 9.44
C LEU A 29 -0.54 -1.31 9.01
N SER A 30 -0.42 -0.16 9.67
CA SER A 30 -1.15 1.06 9.29
C SER A 30 -0.80 1.51 7.86
N GLN A 31 0.47 1.49 7.48
CA GLN A 31 0.89 1.83 6.12
C GLN A 31 0.32 0.85 5.08
N SER A 32 0.35 -0.46 5.36
CA SER A 32 -0.21 -1.47 4.44
C SER A 32 -1.73 -1.31 4.24
N GLN A 33 -2.46 -0.95 5.30
CA GLN A 33 -3.89 -0.72 5.26
C GLN A 33 -4.24 0.56 4.50
N GLN A 34 -3.46 1.63 4.70
CA GLN A 34 -3.59 2.89 3.96
C GLN A 34 -3.36 2.65 2.46
N CYS A 35 -2.25 1.98 2.12
CA CYS A 35 -1.92 1.59 0.76
C CYS A 35 -3.05 0.78 0.10
N THR A 36 -3.57 -0.25 0.79
CA THR A 36 -4.69 -1.07 0.29
C THR A 36 -5.94 -0.24 0.03
N SER A 37 -6.29 0.68 0.93
CA SER A 37 -7.47 1.55 0.78
C SER A 37 -7.32 2.51 -0.40
N GLN A 38 -6.14 3.12 -0.57
CA GLN A 38 -5.86 4.01 -1.69
C GLN A 38 -5.85 3.26 -3.04
N LEU A 39 -5.27 2.06 -3.09
CA LEU A 39 -5.31 1.20 -4.27
C LEU A 39 -6.74 0.78 -4.63
N ASN A 40 -7.57 0.44 -3.63
CA ASN A 40 -8.98 0.12 -3.87
C ASN A 40 -9.76 1.31 -4.45
N SER A 41 -9.36 2.53 -4.09
CA SER A 41 -9.97 3.75 -4.62
C SER A 41 -9.72 3.92 -6.13
N LEU A 42 -8.64 3.33 -6.67
CA LEU A 42 -8.38 3.29 -8.11
C LEU A 42 -9.35 2.41 -8.90
N ASN A 43 -10.20 1.62 -8.25
CA ASN A 43 -11.19 0.81 -8.97
C ASN A 43 -12.15 1.68 -9.81
N ILE A 44 -12.35 2.95 -9.45
CA ILE A 44 -13.11 3.92 -10.25
C ILE A 44 -12.46 4.20 -11.62
N CYS A 45 -11.16 3.96 -11.76
CA CYS A 45 -10.42 4.13 -13.01
C CYS A 45 -10.54 2.94 -13.96
N ALA A 46 -11.04 1.78 -13.49
CA ALA A 46 -11.15 0.56 -14.27
C ALA A 46 -11.72 0.74 -15.69
N PRO A 47 -12.86 1.44 -15.91
CA PRO A 47 -13.44 1.54 -17.26
C PRO A 47 -12.58 2.34 -18.25
N PHE A 48 -11.60 3.12 -17.79
CA PHE A 48 -10.77 3.98 -18.65
C PHE A 48 -9.42 3.35 -19.02
N VAL A 49 -9.01 2.28 -18.32
CA VAL A 49 -7.67 1.66 -18.44
C VAL A 49 -7.68 0.27 -19.07
N VAL A 50 -8.86 -0.23 -19.45
CA VAL A 50 -9.01 -1.55 -20.08
C VAL A 50 -8.86 -1.42 -21.60
N PRO A 51 -8.08 -2.28 -22.26
CA PRO A 51 -7.98 -2.30 -23.71
C PRO A 51 -9.36 -2.45 -24.38
N GLY A 52 -9.63 -1.64 -25.41
CA GLY A 52 -10.91 -1.63 -26.11
C GLY A 52 -12.02 -0.86 -25.38
N ALA A 53 -11.71 -0.13 -24.30
CA ALA A 53 -12.66 0.76 -23.66
C ALA A 53 -13.19 1.81 -24.66
N PRO A 54 -14.51 2.10 -24.65
CA PRO A 54 -15.11 3.08 -25.54
C PRO A 54 -14.69 4.52 -25.22
N ASN A 55 -14.20 4.76 -24.00
CA ASN A 55 -13.70 6.05 -23.55
C ASN A 55 -12.46 5.85 -22.67
N THR A 56 -11.33 6.37 -23.13
CA THR A 56 -10.05 6.36 -22.40
C THR A 56 -9.76 7.69 -21.71
N ASN A 57 -10.67 8.68 -21.80
CA ASN A 57 -10.55 9.94 -21.10
C ASN A 57 -11.05 9.77 -19.64
N PRO A 58 -10.17 9.86 -18.63
CA PRO A 58 -10.55 9.62 -17.25
C PRO A 58 -11.54 10.66 -16.73
N SER A 59 -12.42 10.25 -15.82
CA SER A 59 -13.26 11.18 -15.05
C SER A 59 -12.42 11.99 -14.05
N SER A 60 -12.97 13.12 -13.59
CA SER A 60 -12.36 13.90 -12.51
C SER A 60 -12.14 13.07 -11.25
N ASP A 61 -13.06 12.15 -10.93
CA ASP A 61 -12.94 11.30 -9.75
C ASP A 61 -11.79 10.28 -9.88
N CYS A 62 -11.58 9.73 -11.08
CA CYS A 62 -10.39 8.90 -11.34
C CYS A 62 -9.10 9.69 -11.19
N CYS A 63 -9.03 10.90 -11.75
CA CYS A 63 -7.86 11.77 -11.57
C CYS A 63 -7.62 12.15 -10.10
N ASN A 64 -8.68 12.41 -9.33
CA ASN A 64 -8.58 12.70 -7.90
C ASN A 64 -8.11 11.48 -7.10
N ALA A 65 -8.57 10.27 -7.44
CA ALA A 65 -8.12 9.03 -6.80
C ALA A 65 -6.63 8.75 -7.07
N ILE A 66 -6.17 8.98 -8.31
CA ILE A 66 -4.73 8.94 -8.64
C ILE A 66 -3.97 10.04 -7.89
N GLY A 67 -4.58 11.22 -7.75
CA GLY A 67 -4.05 12.35 -7.00
C GLY A 67 -3.74 12.00 -5.54
N ALA A 68 -4.66 11.30 -4.88
CA ALA A 68 -4.51 10.91 -3.48
C ALA A 68 -3.29 10.00 -3.21
N LEU A 69 -2.82 9.26 -4.22
CA LEU A 69 -1.64 8.39 -4.14
C LEU A 69 -0.31 9.15 -4.26
N GLN A 70 -0.31 10.42 -4.67
CA GLN A 70 0.94 11.18 -4.78
C GLN A 70 1.64 11.37 -3.43
N HIS A 71 0.90 11.26 -2.33
CA HIS A 71 1.45 11.23 -0.98
C HIS A 71 2.08 9.87 -0.60
N ASP A 72 1.86 8.81 -1.38
CA ASP A 72 2.38 7.45 -1.16
C ASP A 72 2.71 6.75 -2.49
N VAL A 73 3.63 7.34 -3.26
CA VAL A 73 4.09 6.78 -4.55
C VAL A 73 4.81 5.44 -4.36
N ASP A 74 5.47 5.27 -3.20
CA ASP A 74 6.18 4.05 -2.85
C ASP A 74 5.24 2.84 -2.74
N CYS A 75 4.05 3.02 -2.14
CA CYS A 75 2.99 2.01 -2.12
C CYS A 75 2.62 1.53 -3.53
N LEU A 76 2.34 2.47 -4.44
CA LEU A 76 1.91 2.14 -5.80
C LEU A 76 3.02 1.43 -6.58
N CYS A 77 4.24 1.97 -6.56
CA CYS A 77 5.38 1.39 -7.26
C CYS A 77 5.73 -0.01 -6.74
N SER A 78 5.76 -0.20 -5.42
CA SER A 78 6.02 -1.51 -4.82
C SER A 78 4.94 -2.52 -5.20
N THR A 79 3.68 -2.11 -5.19
CA THR A 79 2.57 -2.99 -5.57
C THR A 79 2.65 -3.41 -7.03
N LEU A 80 2.93 -2.48 -7.96
CA LEU A 80 3.11 -2.80 -9.37
C LEU A 80 4.28 -3.76 -9.59
N GLN A 81 5.39 -3.55 -8.88
CA GLN A 81 6.55 -4.43 -8.95
C GLN A 81 6.22 -5.85 -8.45
N ILE A 82 5.50 -5.97 -7.33
CA ILE A 82 5.03 -7.26 -6.80
C ILE A 82 4.09 -7.92 -7.80
N ALA A 83 3.11 -7.17 -8.32
CA ALA A 83 2.12 -7.66 -9.27
C ALA A 83 2.76 -8.22 -10.55
N ALA A 84 3.79 -7.54 -11.09
CA ALA A 84 4.54 -8.01 -12.25
C ALA A 84 5.30 -9.33 -12.01
N ARG A 85 5.60 -9.66 -10.75
CA ARG A 85 6.29 -10.90 -10.34
C ARG A 85 5.32 -12.02 -9.91
N LEU A 86 4.05 -11.72 -9.65
CA LEU A 86 3.06 -12.73 -9.29
C LEU A 86 2.95 -13.89 -10.30
N PRO A 87 2.97 -13.66 -11.63
CA PRO A 87 2.88 -14.75 -12.60
C PRO A 87 3.98 -15.80 -12.41
N SER A 88 5.23 -15.38 -12.24
CA SER A 88 6.35 -16.32 -12.06
C SER A 88 6.25 -17.09 -10.74
N GLN A 89 5.75 -16.46 -9.67
CA GLN A 89 5.46 -17.14 -8.40
C GLN A 89 4.35 -18.20 -8.53
N CYS A 90 3.47 -18.03 -9.50
CA CYS A 90 2.39 -18.98 -9.83
C CYS A 90 2.79 -19.97 -10.94
N ASN A 91 4.06 -20.07 -11.34
CA ASN A 91 4.54 -20.86 -12.49
C ASN A 91 3.86 -20.51 -13.83
N LEU A 92 3.44 -19.24 -13.99
CA LEU A 92 2.87 -18.71 -15.22
C LEU A 92 3.92 -17.91 -16.01
N PRO A 93 3.76 -17.78 -17.34
CA PRO A 93 4.61 -16.92 -18.14
C PRO A 93 4.61 -15.47 -17.62
N PRO A 94 5.77 -14.77 -17.65
CA PRO A 94 5.84 -13.37 -17.25
C PRO A 94 5.01 -12.49 -18.17
N ILE A 95 4.42 -11.43 -17.61
CA ILE A 95 3.72 -10.42 -18.40
C ILE A 95 4.75 -9.54 -19.10
N THR A 96 4.74 -9.58 -20.44
CA THR A 96 5.56 -8.69 -21.28
C THR A 96 4.67 -7.57 -21.84
N CYS A 97 4.83 -6.35 -21.32
CA CYS A 97 4.20 -5.16 -21.90
C CYS A 97 5.07 -4.68 -23.07
N GLY A 98 4.74 -5.13 -24.29
CA GLY A 98 5.34 -4.59 -25.52
C GLY A 98 4.66 -3.27 -25.90
N ASN A 99 5.44 -2.31 -26.44
CA ASN A 99 4.88 -1.11 -27.06
C ASN A 99 4.06 -1.54 -28.27
N GLN A 100 2.74 -1.60 -28.14
CA GLN A 100 1.83 -1.72 -29.28
C GLN A 100 1.30 -0.34 -29.66
#